data_AF-A0A7F8QCE4-F1
#
_entry.id   AF-A0A7F8QCE4-F1
#
_cell.length_a   1.000
_cell.length_b   1.000
_cell.length_c   1.000
_cell.angle_alpha   90.00
_cell.angle_beta   90.00
_cell.angle_gamma   90.00
#
_symmetry.space_group_name_H-M   'P 1'
#
loop_
_entity.id
_entity.type
_entity.pdbx_description
1 polymer ?
#
loop_
_entity_poly.entity_id
_entity_poly.type
_entity_poly.pdbx_seq_one_letter_code
_entity_poly.pdbx_strand_id
1 'polypeptide(L)'
;SLDFISLMAYDFHGSYEKITGHNSPLYKMQGESGAAAKLNVDSAVQLWLQRGTPANKLILGMPTYGRSFTLASSSDTGVGALATGPGTPGPFTNQGGLLAYYEVCSWKGAIEHRIKDQKVPYAFQGNQWVGFDDVESFKTKASYLKQKGLGGAMVWALDMDDFAGFFCNQGLYPLIKALQRELSTPEPEVPTPRRPSEPERGPSLEQDTFCQGKANGLYPNPRDQSSYYSCVGGRLFQQSCPRSLVFSSSCKCCTWS
;
A
#
# COMPACT_ATOMS: atom_id res chain seq x y z
N SER A 1 25.97 -3.33 -10.53
CA SER A 1 25.01 -4.27 -9.90
C SER A 1 23.89 -3.46 -9.28
N LEU A 2 22.70 -4.05 -9.06
CA LEU A 2 21.58 -3.40 -8.37
C LEU A 2 21.52 -3.87 -6.90
N ASP A 3 21.09 -3.00 -6.00
CA ASP A 3 20.86 -3.35 -4.59
C ASP A 3 19.62 -4.24 -4.44
N PHE A 4 18.53 -3.83 -5.09
CA PHE A 4 17.29 -4.58 -5.20
C PHE A 4 16.61 -4.32 -6.56
N ILE A 5 15.62 -5.13 -6.91
CA ILE A 5 14.87 -5.08 -8.16
C ILE A 5 13.38 -5.08 -7.83
N SER A 6 12.71 -3.97 -8.12
CA SER A 6 11.26 -3.87 -7.99
C SER A 6 10.58 -4.50 -9.21
N LEU A 7 10.09 -5.73 -9.04
CA LEU A 7 9.36 -6.44 -10.09
C LEU A 7 7.93 -5.89 -10.18
N MET A 8 7.56 -5.30 -11.31
CA MET A 8 6.19 -4.86 -11.59
C MET A 8 5.30 -6.08 -11.90
N ALA A 9 4.87 -6.81 -10.87
CA ALA A 9 4.08 -8.03 -10.99
C ALA A 9 2.56 -7.74 -11.07
N TYR A 10 2.19 -6.83 -11.96
CA TYR A 10 0.84 -6.36 -12.22
C TYR A 10 0.74 -5.93 -13.69
N ASP A 11 -0.44 -5.52 -14.15
CA ASP A 11 -0.73 -5.26 -15.57
C ASP A 11 -0.51 -6.49 -16.45
N PHE A 12 -0.80 -7.69 -15.92
CA PHE A 12 -0.79 -8.90 -16.73
C PHE A 12 -1.92 -8.89 -17.74
N HIS A 13 -3.11 -8.46 -17.30
CA HIS A 13 -4.29 -8.31 -18.13
C HIS A 13 -4.93 -6.93 -17.96
N GLY A 14 -5.60 -6.47 -19.01
CA GLY A 14 -6.24 -5.16 -19.03
C GLY A 14 -7.02 -4.89 -20.30
N SER A 15 -7.63 -3.70 -20.38
CA SER A 15 -8.56 -3.33 -21.46
C SER A 15 -7.95 -3.22 -22.86
N TYR A 16 -6.63 -3.42 -23.00
CA TYR A 16 -5.96 -3.65 -24.27
C TYR A 16 -6.25 -5.05 -24.85
N GLU A 17 -6.81 -5.97 -24.06
CA GLU A 17 -7.31 -7.28 -24.50
C GLU A 17 -8.81 -7.23 -24.85
N LYS A 18 -9.31 -8.29 -25.49
CA LYS A 18 -10.73 -8.44 -25.88
C LYS A 18 -11.55 -9.31 -24.92
N ILE A 19 -10.91 -9.82 -23.87
CA ILE A 19 -11.53 -10.64 -22.85
C ILE A 19 -11.13 -10.11 -21.47
N THR A 20 -11.97 -10.35 -20.46
CA THR A 20 -11.64 -10.02 -19.08
C THR A 20 -10.47 -10.88 -18.59
N GLY A 21 -9.58 -10.25 -17.83
CA GLY A 21 -8.45 -10.90 -17.19
C GLY A 21 -8.04 -10.11 -15.95
N HIS A 22 -7.43 -10.79 -14.98
CA HIS A 22 -7.09 -10.18 -13.71
C HIS A 22 -5.81 -9.32 -13.80
N ASN A 23 -5.76 -8.18 -13.09
CA ASN A 23 -4.59 -7.28 -13.09
C ASN A 23 -3.30 -8.00 -12.63
N SER A 24 -3.37 -8.70 -11.50
CA SER A 24 -2.22 -9.35 -10.86
C SER A 24 -2.56 -10.75 -10.32
N PRO A 25 -2.87 -11.73 -11.17
CA PRO A 25 -3.18 -13.09 -10.72
C PRO A 25 -1.94 -13.78 -10.13
N LEU A 26 -2.07 -14.45 -8.99
CA LEU A 26 -0.93 -15.12 -8.35
C LEU A 26 -0.45 -16.32 -9.18
N TYR A 27 -1.40 -17.11 -9.66
CA TYR A 27 -1.16 -18.30 -10.48
C TYR A 27 -1.97 -18.24 -11.77
N LYS A 28 -1.68 -19.13 -12.71
CA LYS A 28 -2.53 -19.38 -13.88
C LYS A 28 -3.85 -20.06 -13.51
N MET A 29 -4.87 -19.94 -14.34
CA MET A 29 -6.08 -20.77 -14.25
C MET A 29 -5.87 -22.18 -14.79
N GLN A 30 -6.67 -23.13 -14.32
CA GLN A 30 -6.74 -24.45 -14.92
C GLN A 30 -7.23 -24.33 -16.38
N GLY A 31 -6.50 -24.96 -17.32
CA GLY A 31 -6.82 -24.91 -18.75
C GLY A 31 -6.15 -23.78 -19.54
N GLU A 32 -5.53 -22.79 -18.88
CA GLU A 32 -4.68 -21.81 -19.57
C GLU A 32 -3.44 -22.47 -20.16
N SER A 33 -3.11 -22.08 -21.40
CA SER A 33 -1.99 -22.62 -22.15
C SER A 33 -1.22 -21.52 -22.89
N GLY A 34 -0.07 -21.88 -23.46
CA GLY A 34 0.74 -20.95 -24.27
C GLY A 34 1.28 -19.75 -23.49
N ALA A 35 1.20 -18.57 -24.10
CA ALA A 35 1.69 -17.33 -23.50
C ALA A 35 0.83 -16.90 -22.30
N ALA A 36 -0.48 -17.10 -22.34
CA ALA A 36 -1.40 -16.74 -21.27
C ALA A 36 -1.07 -17.44 -19.94
N ALA A 37 -0.67 -18.72 -20.01
CA ALA A 37 -0.26 -19.48 -18.82
C ALA A 37 0.97 -18.91 -18.09
N LYS A 38 1.69 -17.95 -18.71
CA LYS A 38 2.85 -17.26 -18.11
C LYS A 38 2.51 -15.86 -17.57
N LEU A 39 1.29 -15.36 -17.80
CA LEU A 39 0.84 -14.03 -17.37
C LEU A 39 0.31 -14.07 -15.93
N ASN A 40 1.19 -14.41 -14.99
CA ASN A 40 0.88 -14.43 -13.56
C ASN A 40 2.14 -14.14 -12.73
N VAL A 41 1.92 -13.73 -11.48
CA VAL A 41 2.98 -13.37 -10.53
C VAL A 41 3.98 -14.51 -10.36
N ASP A 42 3.53 -15.75 -10.17
CA ASP A 42 4.44 -16.87 -9.92
C ASP A 42 5.35 -17.16 -11.10
N SER A 43 4.81 -17.14 -12.32
CA SER A 43 5.60 -17.33 -13.55
C SER A 43 6.62 -16.19 -13.74
N ALA A 44 6.22 -14.94 -13.48
CA ALA A 44 7.12 -13.79 -13.58
C ALA A 44 8.26 -13.86 -12.54
N VAL A 45 7.94 -14.17 -11.28
CA VAL A 45 8.94 -14.35 -10.21
C VAL A 45 9.90 -15.48 -10.56
N GLN A 46 9.38 -16.65 -10.94
CA GLN A 46 10.22 -17.79 -11.30
C GLN A 46 11.13 -17.48 -12.48
N LEU A 47 10.66 -16.73 -13.48
CA LEU A 47 11.49 -16.31 -14.61
C LEU A 47 12.70 -15.47 -14.15
N TRP A 48 12.49 -14.47 -13.30
CA TRP A 48 13.58 -13.62 -12.80
C TRP A 48 14.59 -14.42 -11.97
N LEU A 49 14.11 -15.32 -11.11
CA LEU A 49 14.97 -16.21 -10.31
C LEU A 49 15.80 -17.15 -11.20
N GLN A 50 15.16 -17.80 -12.18
CA GLN A 50 15.83 -18.71 -13.13
C GLN A 50 16.87 -18.00 -14.01
N ARG A 51 16.69 -16.70 -14.25
CA ARG A 51 17.63 -15.85 -14.99
C ARG A 51 18.78 -15.30 -14.13
N GLY A 52 18.90 -15.77 -12.88
CA GLY A 52 20.05 -15.49 -12.02
C GLY A 52 19.84 -14.36 -11.02
N THR A 53 18.61 -13.88 -10.83
CA THR A 53 18.33 -12.86 -9.81
C THR A 53 18.34 -13.49 -8.42
N PRO A 54 19.19 -13.01 -7.49
CA PRO A 54 19.14 -13.47 -6.10
C PRO A 54 17.76 -13.19 -5.49
N ALA A 55 17.13 -14.17 -4.86
CA ALA A 55 15.77 -14.05 -4.33
C ALA A 55 15.64 -12.89 -3.33
N ASN A 56 16.63 -12.72 -2.44
CA ASN A 56 16.69 -11.62 -1.47
C ASN A 56 16.84 -10.21 -2.09
N LYS A 57 17.09 -10.10 -3.41
CA LYS A 57 17.11 -8.83 -4.14
C LYS A 57 15.85 -8.59 -4.96
N LEU A 58 15.02 -9.61 -5.17
CA LEU A 58 13.79 -9.48 -5.93
C LEU A 58 12.66 -9.01 -5.00
N ILE A 59 12.10 -7.84 -5.29
CA ILE A 59 11.05 -7.20 -4.50
C ILE A 59 9.74 -7.32 -5.27
N LEU A 60 8.75 -8.01 -4.69
CA LEU A 60 7.49 -8.32 -5.37
C LEU A 60 6.57 -7.10 -5.43
N GLY A 61 6.22 -6.64 -6.63
CA GLY A 61 5.25 -5.57 -6.83
C GLY A 61 3.82 -5.99 -6.53
N MET A 62 3.08 -5.14 -5.82
CA MET A 62 1.70 -5.33 -5.39
C MET A 62 0.87 -4.11 -5.82
N PRO A 63 -0.20 -4.29 -6.61
CA PRO A 63 -1.01 -3.16 -7.06
C PRO A 63 -2.09 -2.81 -6.03
N THR A 64 -2.24 -1.54 -5.68
CA THR A 64 -3.40 -1.01 -4.93
C THR A 64 -4.48 -0.47 -5.88
N TYR A 65 -4.57 -1.08 -7.06
CA TYR A 65 -5.54 -0.73 -8.10
C TYR A 65 -5.95 -1.98 -8.88
N GLY A 66 -7.10 -1.90 -9.53
CA GLY A 66 -7.62 -2.91 -10.44
C GLY A 66 -7.61 -2.46 -11.89
N ARG A 67 -7.72 -3.43 -12.80
CA ARG A 67 -7.93 -3.22 -14.23
C ARG A 67 -9.38 -3.53 -14.56
N SER A 68 -10.05 -2.58 -15.21
CA SER A 68 -11.50 -2.64 -15.45
C SER A 68 -11.87 -2.77 -16.93
N PHE A 69 -13.00 -3.39 -17.19
CA PHE A 69 -13.51 -3.72 -18.51
C PHE A 69 -15.00 -3.39 -18.62
N THR A 70 -15.43 -3.03 -19.82
CA THR A 70 -16.85 -3.04 -20.20
C THR A 70 -17.17 -4.36 -20.90
N LEU A 71 -17.95 -5.22 -20.26
CA LEU A 71 -18.41 -6.51 -20.78
C LEU A 71 -19.26 -6.32 -22.04
N ALA A 72 -19.12 -7.24 -23.00
CA ALA A 72 -19.96 -7.30 -24.19
C ALA A 72 -21.40 -7.75 -23.86
N SER A 73 -21.57 -8.56 -22.82
CA SER A 73 -22.86 -8.94 -22.26
C SER A 73 -22.80 -8.95 -20.75
N SER A 74 -23.79 -8.36 -20.08
CA SER A 74 -23.92 -8.40 -18.61
C SER A 74 -24.32 -9.78 -18.07
N SER A 75 -24.64 -10.74 -18.95
CA SER A 75 -24.94 -12.13 -18.57
C SER A 75 -23.70 -13.00 -18.43
N ASP A 76 -22.57 -12.58 -19.00
CA ASP A 76 -21.28 -13.29 -18.92
C ASP A 76 -20.28 -12.42 -18.18
N THR A 77 -20.09 -12.73 -16.90
CA THR A 77 -19.30 -11.93 -15.95
C THR A 77 -18.05 -12.65 -15.46
N GLY A 78 -17.74 -13.80 -16.08
CA GLY A 78 -16.59 -14.62 -15.72
C GLY A 78 -15.26 -14.01 -16.14
N VAL A 79 -14.18 -14.68 -15.75
CA VAL A 79 -12.84 -14.44 -16.31
C VAL A 79 -12.81 -15.01 -17.72
N GLY A 80 -12.25 -14.28 -18.68
CA GLY A 80 -12.27 -14.64 -20.09
C GLY A 80 -13.55 -14.23 -20.84
N ALA A 81 -14.50 -13.58 -20.16
CA ALA A 81 -15.71 -13.04 -20.78
C ALA A 81 -15.35 -11.95 -21.80
N LEU A 82 -16.11 -11.87 -22.90
CA LEU A 82 -15.85 -10.86 -23.95
C LEU A 82 -16.01 -9.43 -23.41
N ALA A 83 -15.05 -8.57 -23.76
CA ALA A 83 -15.03 -7.16 -23.39
C ALA A 83 -14.99 -6.26 -24.64
N THR A 84 -15.73 -5.16 -24.58
CA THR A 84 -15.81 -4.16 -25.65
C THR A 84 -14.74 -3.07 -25.53
N GLY A 85 -14.15 -2.91 -24.34
CA GLY A 85 -13.12 -1.92 -24.08
C GLY A 85 -12.89 -1.68 -22.58
N PRO A 86 -12.27 -0.54 -22.22
CA PRO A 86 -12.04 -0.18 -20.82
C PRO A 86 -13.35 -0.07 -20.05
N GLY A 87 -13.29 -0.38 -18.76
CA GLY A 87 -14.35 -0.02 -17.82
C GLY A 87 -14.47 1.49 -17.72
N THR A 88 -15.64 1.96 -17.30
CA THR A 88 -15.91 3.39 -17.11
C THR A 88 -14.92 4.00 -16.11
N PRO A 89 -14.44 5.24 -16.33
CA PRO A 89 -13.55 5.91 -15.38
C PRO A 89 -14.14 5.97 -13.97
N GLY A 90 -13.30 5.74 -12.96
CA GLY A 90 -13.67 5.94 -11.56
C GLY A 90 -13.87 7.42 -11.22
N PRO A 91 -14.61 7.73 -10.15
CA PRO A 91 -14.95 9.11 -9.79
C PRO A 91 -13.75 9.97 -9.35
N PHE A 92 -12.62 9.36 -8.98
CA PHE A 92 -11.43 10.06 -8.51
C PHE A 92 -10.24 9.88 -9.46
N THR A 93 -9.93 8.64 -9.86
CA THR A 93 -8.82 8.36 -10.78
C THR A 93 -9.11 8.91 -12.19
N ASN A 94 -10.39 8.98 -12.56
CA ASN A 94 -10.87 9.53 -13.83
C ASN A 94 -10.14 8.94 -15.05
N GLN A 95 -9.76 7.66 -14.97
CA GLN A 95 -9.08 6.94 -16.03
C GLN A 95 -9.87 5.68 -16.40
N GLY A 96 -10.28 5.58 -17.66
CA GLY A 96 -10.95 4.38 -18.16
C GLY A 96 -10.04 3.15 -18.09
N GLY A 97 -10.57 2.03 -17.60
CA GLY A 97 -9.84 0.77 -17.49
C GLY A 97 -8.96 0.63 -16.23
N LEU A 98 -9.01 1.59 -15.31
CA LEU A 98 -8.30 1.56 -14.04
C LEU A 98 -9.24 2.03 -12.92
N LEU A 99 -9.18 1.36 -11.78
CA LEU A 99 -9.85 1.80 -10.55
C LEU A 99 -8.89 1.67 -9.38
N ALA A 100 -8.75 2.71 -8.55
CA ALA A 100 -8.01 2.61 -7.29
C ALA A 100 -8.73 1.65 -6.33
N TYR A 101 -8.01 1.08 -5.35
CA TYR A 101 -8.61 0.17 -4.37
C TYR A 101 -9.81 0.79 -3.67
N TYR A 102 -9.70 2.07 -3.29
CA TYR A 102 -10.78 2.81 -2.63
C TYR A 102 -12.01 3.03 -3.54
N GLU A 103 -11.85 3.05 -4.87
CA GLU A 103 -12.96 3.13 -5.83
C GLU A 103 -13.66 1.78 -5.97
N VAL A 104 -12.92 0.67 -5.86
CA VAL A 104 -13.47 -0.68 -5.92
C VAL A 104 -14.18 -1.05 -4.61
N CYS A 105 -13.53 -0.85 -3.45
CA CYS A 105 -14.09 -1.25 -2.16
C CYS A 105 -15.36 -0.48 -1.77
N SER A 106 -15.55 0.71 -2.33
CA SER A 106 -16.73 1.55 -2.11
C SER A 106 -17.82 1.38 -3.19
N TRP A 107 -17.64 0.43 -4.11
CA TRP A 107 -18.56 0.19 -5.21
C TRP A 107 -19.86 -0.48 -4.75
N LYS A 108 -20.85 0.35 -4.41
CA LYS A 108 -22.14 -0.11 -3.87
C LYS A 108 -22.90 -1.00 -4.86
N GLY A 109 -23.27 -2.19 -4.39
CA GLY A 109 -24.07 -3.15 -5.15
C GLY A 109 -23.30 -3.92 -6.21
N ALA A 110 -21.97 -3.82 -6.23
CA ALA A 110 -21.14 -4.74 -7.01
C ALA A 110 -21.16 -6.14 -6.37
N ILE A 111 -21.11 -7.16 -7.22
CA ILE A 111 -20.99 -8.56 -6.81
C ILE A 111 -19.51 -8.93 -6.88
N GLU A 112 -18.95 -9.35 -5.75
CA GLU A 112 -17.56 -9.80 -5.65
C GLU A 112 -17.47 -11.32 -5.73
N HIS A 113 -16.49 -11.83 -6.48
CA HIS A 113 -16.14 -13.23 -6.60
C HIS A 113 -14.64 -13.42 -6.45
N ARG A 114 -14.23 -14.62 -6.00
CA ARG A 114 -12.81 -15.02 -6.00
C ARG A 114 -12.48 -16.00 -7.11
N ILE A 115 -11.40 -15.72 -7.84
CA ILE A 115 -10.80 -16.63 -8.81
C ILE A 115 -9.94 -17.62 -8.01
N LYS A 116 -10.53 -18.78 -7.67
CA LYS A 116 -9.91 -19.76 -6.76
C LYS A 116 -8.51 -20.21 -7.18
N ASP A 117 -8.28 -20.38 -8.48
CA ASP A 117 -6.99 -20.80 -9.01
C ASP A 117 -5.95 -19.68 -8.88
N GLN A 118 -6.35 -18.44 -9.19
CA GLN A 118 -5.46 -17.27 -9.22
C GLN A 118 -5.27 -16.58 -7.85
N LYS A 119 -6.05 -16.94 -6.83
CA LYS A 119 -6.00 -16.43 -5.43
C LYS A 119 -6.28 -14.93 -5.28
N VAL A 120 -7.14 -14.40 -6.14
CA VAL A 120 -7.45 -12.97 -6.23
C VAL A 120 -8.94 -12.74 -6.48
N PRO A 121 -9.51 -11.60 -6.06
CA PRO A 121 -10.91 -11.26 -6.31
C PRO A 121 -11.12 -10.58 -7.66
N TYR A 122 -12.38 -10.56 -8.11
CA TYR A 122 -12.89 -9.61 -9.08
C TYR A 122 -14.28 -9.17 -8.66
N ALA A 123 -14.73 -8.02 -9.12
CA ALA A 123 -16.07 -7.52 -8.87
C ALA A 123 -16.74 -7.08 -10.18
N PHE A 124 -18.06 -7.16 -10.24
CA PHE A 124 -18.82 -6.67 -11.37
C PHE A 124 -20.17 -6.06 -10.96
N GLN A 125 -20.68 -5.15 -11.80
CA GLN A 125 -22.03 -4.61 -11.70
C GLN A 125 -22.52 -4.24 -13.10
N GLY A 126 -23.67 -4.78 -13.51
CA GLY A 126 -24.17 -4.60 -14.86
C GLY A 126 -23.15 -5.12 -15.89
N ASN A 127 -22.67 -4.23 -16.77
CA ASN A 127 -21.63 -4.57 -17.75
C ASN A 127 -20.23 -4.09 -17.34
N GLN A 128 -20.01 -3.67 -16.11
CA GLN A 128 -18.70 -3.26 -15.62
C GLN A 128 -18.06 -4.39 -14.83
N TRP A 129 -16.77 -4.65 -15.07
CA TRP A 129 -16.00 -5.72 -14.45
C TRP A 129 -14.63 -5.18 -14.02
N VAL A 130 -14.12 -5.55 -12.85
CA VAL A 130 -12.78 -5.17 -12.37
C VAL A 130 -12.08 -6.34 -11.69
N GLY A 131 -10.85 -6.63 -12.12
CA GLY A 131 -9.93 -7.54 -11.44
C GLY A 131 -8.95 -6.72 -10.60
N PHE A 132 -8.94 -6.95 -9.30
CA PHE A 132 -8.25 -6.10 -8.32
C PHE A 132 -7.66 -6.94 -7.18
N ASP A 133 -6.80 -6.33 -6.37
CA ASP A 133 -6.31 -6.95 -5.15
C ASP A 133 -6.99 -6.36 -3.91
N ASP A 134 -7.19 -7.20 -2.90
CA ASP A 134 -7.79 -6.91 -1.61
C ASP A 134 -6.88 -7.35 -0.45
N VAL A 135 -7.33 -7.15 0.79
CA VAL A 135 -6.55 -7.51 1.99
C VAL A 135 -6.17 -9.00 2.02
N GLU A 136 -7.07 -9.90 1.62
CA GLU A 136 -6.80 -11.35 1.66
C GLU A 136 -5.83 -11.79 0.54
N SER A 137 -5.94 -11.24 -0.68
CA SER A 137 -4.96 -11.52 -1.76
C SER A 137 -3.59 -10.93 -1.46
N PHE A 138 -3.52 -9.73 -0.85
CA PHE A 138 -2.26 -9.16 -0.34
C PHE A 138 -1.60 -10.07 0.69
N LYS A 139 -2.35 -10.60 1.68
CA LYS A 139 -1.83 -11.58 2.64
C LYS A 139 -1.37 -12.88 1.99
N THR A 140 -2.11 -13.35 0.99
CA THR A 140 -1.77 -14.55 0.24
C THR A 140 -0.45 -14.37 -0.51
N LYS A 141 -0.30 -13.24 -1.21
CA LYS A 141 0.94 -12.90 -1.92
C LYS A 141 2.11 -12.62 -0.97
N ALA A 142 1.85 -12.07 0.23
CA ALA A 142 2.84 -11.94 1.29
C ALA A 142 3.32 -13.31 1.81
N SER A 143 2.42 -14.28 1.91
CA SER A 143 2.80 -15.65 2.26
C SER A 143 3.62 -16.31 1.15
N TYR A 144 3.23 -16.10 -0.10
CA TYR A 144 3.98 -16.56 -1.27
C TYR A 144 5.41 -15.99 -1.33
N LEU A 145 5.57 -14.67 -1.16
CA LEU A 145 6.90 -14.04 -1.24
C LEU A 145 7.82 -14.52 -0.10
N LYS A 146 7.27 -14.75 1.11
CA LYS A 146 7.99 -15.39 2.23
C LYS A 146 8.42 -16.81 1.85
N GLN A 147 7.52 -17.62 1.29
CA GLN A 147 7.82 -18.99 0.86
C GLN A 147 8.93 -19.04 -0.21
N LYS A 148 8.98 -18.06 -1.11
CA LYS A 148 10.00 -17.95 -2.16
C LYS A 148 11.31 -17.30 -1.68
N GLY A 149 11.37 -16.82 -0.44
CA GLY A 149 12.55 -16.12 0.10
C GLY A 149 12.86 -14.81 -0.63
N LEU A 150 11.82 -14.10 -1.09
CA LEU A 150 11.99 -12.82 -1.78
C LEU A 150 12.43 -11.72 -0.81
N GLY A 151 13.03 -10.65 -1.33
CA GLY A 151 13.60 -9.57 -0.53
C GLY A 151 12.57 -8.62 0.11
N GLY A 152 11.30 -8.70 -0.29
CA GLY A 152 10.22 -7.86 0.25
C GLY A 152 9.10 -7.62 -0.76
N ALA A 153 8.26 -6.63 -0.47
CA ALA A 153 7.20 -6.17 -1.35
C ALA A 153 7.39 -4.68 -1.72
N MET A 154 7.07 -4.35 -2.97
CA MET A 154 6.95 -2.98 -3.49
C MET A 154 5.46 -2.75 -3.75
N VAL A 155 4.95 -1.55 -3.50
CA VAL A 155 3.54 -1.23 -3.70
C VAL A 155 3.40 -0.12 -4.73
N TRP A 156 2.53 -0.32 -5.71
CA TRP A 156 2.08 0.71 -6.64
C TRP A 156 0.58 0.94 -6.46
N ALA A 157 0.13 2.03 -5.84
CA ALA A 157 0.89 3.08 -5.16
C ALA A 157 0.24 3.47 -3.82
N LEU A 158 0.89 4.35 -3.05
CA LEU A 158 0.38 4.80 -1.75
C LEU A 158 -1.00 5.46 -1.86
N ASP A 159 -1.16 6.32 -2.86
CA ASP A 159 -2.34 7.17 -3.10
C ASP A 159 -3.55 6.41 -3.65
N MET A 160 -3.40 5.14 -4.05
CA MET A 160 -4.50 4.29 -4.54
C MET A 160 -4.99 3.25 -3.51
N ASP A 161 -4.29 3.09 -2.39
CA ASP A 161 -4.86 2.44 -1.20
C ASP A 161 -5.90 3.35 -0.53
N ASP A 162 -6.70 2.87 0.42
CA ASP A 162 -7.57 3.75 1.23
C ASP A 162 -6.73 4.49 2.29
N PHE A 163 -5.87 5.39 1.80
CA PHE A 163 -4.86 6.09 2.58
C PHE A 163 -5.45 6.94 3.70
N ALA A 164 -6.67 7.46 3.51
CA ALA A 164 -7.40 8.27 4.48
C ALA A 164 -8.47 7.48 5.26
N GLY A 165 -8.73 6.22 4.89
CA GLY A 165 -9.66 5.35 5.60
C GLY A 165 -11.13 5.76 5.44
N PHE A 166 -11.47 6.45 4.35
CA PHE A 166 -12.81 7.03 4.14
C PHE A 166 -13.74 6.12 3.34
N PHE A 167 -13.22 5.11 2.66
CA PHE A 167 -13.97 4.39 1.63
C PHE A 167 -14.29 2.95 2.03
N CYS A 168 -13.30 2.22 2.55
CA CYS A 168 -13.40 0.76 2.70
C CYS A 168 -13.86 0.30 4.08
N ASN A 169 -13.95 1.20 5.07
CA ASN A 169 -14.19 0.86 6.49
C ASN A 169 -13.15 -0.12 7.07
N GLN A 170 -11.91 -0.07 6.58
CA GLN A 170 -10.80 -0.94 7.00
C GLN A 170 -9.66 -0.17 7.69
N GLY A 171 -9.87 1.13 7.95
CA GLY A 171 -8.87 2.04 8.51
C GLY A 171 -7.89 2.58 7.46
N LEU A 172 -6.87 3.33 7.92
CA LEU A 172 -5.86 3.94 7.05
C LEU A 172 -4.95 2.89 6.42
N TYR A 173 -4.73 2.97 5.10
CA TYR A 173 -3.82 2.11 4.32
C TYR A 173 -4.05 0.61 4.55
N PRO A 174 -5.28 0.10 4.32
CA PRO A 174 -5.63 -1.27 4.69
C PRO A 174 -4.77 -2.31 3.96
N LEU A 175 -4.47 -2.11 2.68
CA LEU A 175 -3.66 -3.06 1.92
C LEU A 175 -2.19 -3.00 2.36
N ILE A 176 -1.62 -1.80 2.45
CA ILE A 176 -0.20 -1.64 2.78
C ILE A 176 0.08 -2.04 4.23
N LYS A 177 -0.82 -1.76 5.17
CA LYS A 177 -0.68 -2.26 6.55
C LYS A 177 -0.85 -3.77 6.65
N ALA A 178 -1.67 -4.40 5.80
CA ALA A 178 -1.72 -5.85 5.74
C ALA A 178 -0.35 -6.41 5.35
N LEU A 179 0.31 -5.83 4.32
CA LEU A 179 1.67 -6.24 3.95
C LEU A 179 2.69 -6.00 5.06
N GLN A 180 2.66 -4.83 5.69
CA GLN A 180 3.57 -4.52 6.80
C GLN A 180 3.46 -5.58 7.90
N ARG A 181 2.24 -5.91 8.35
CA ARG A 181 2.00 -6.92 9.39
C ARG A 181 2.48 -8.31 9.00
N GLU A 182 2.29 -8.70 7.74
CA GLU A 182 2.70 -10.02 7.25
C GLU A 182 4.22 -10.16 7.06
N LEU A 183 4.92 -9.05 6.81
CA LEU A 183 6.35 -9.02 6.51
C LEU A 183 7.21 -8.60 7.71
N SER A 184 6.62 -7.99 8.75
CA SER A 184 7.30 -7.73 10.00
C SER A 184 7.71 -9.05 10.66
N THR A 185 9.00 -9.19 10.96
CA THR A 185 9.47 -10.14 11.96
C THR A 185 9.11 -9.63 13.35
N PRO A 186 8.77 -10.49 14.32
CA PRO A 186 8.75 -10.07 15.72
C PRO A 186 10.13 -9.48 16.04
N GLU A 187 10.18 -8.21 16.43
CA GLU A 187 11.40 -7.69 17.04
C GLU A 187 11.68 -8.52 18.29
N PRO A 188 12.90 -9.06 18.49
CA PRO A 188 13.29 -9.51 19.81
C PRO A 188 13.17 -8.30 20.74
N GLU A 189 12.44 -8.44 21.85
CA GLU A 189 12.34 -7.40 22.88
C GLU A 189 13.75 -6.97 23.28
N VAL A 190 14.19 -5.81 22.78
CA VAL A 190 15.44 -5.20 23.22
C VAL A 190 15.15 -4.72 24.65
N PRO A 191 15.86 -5.20 25.68
CA PRO A 191 15.66 -4.71 27.04
C PRO A 191 15.89 -3.20 27.06
N THR A 192 14.88 -2.44 27.47
CA THR A 192 14.99 -1.00 27.72
C THR A 192 16.26 -0.73 28.54
N PRO A 193 17.22 0.08 28.04
CA PRO A 193 18.35 0.50 28.85
C PRO A 193 17.83 1.25 30.07
N ARG A 194 18.31 0.88 31.27
CA ARG A 194 18.02 1.63 32.48
C ARG A 194 18.48 3.08 32.28
N ARG A 195 17.54 4.01 32.45
CA ARG A 195 17.75 5.46 32.40
C ARG A 195 18.88 5.83 33.38
N PRO A 196 20.00 6.42 32.93
CA PRO A 196 20.98 7.00 33.85
C PRO A 196 20.32 8.14 34.62
N SER A 197 20.62 8.21 35.92
CA SER A 197 20.24 9.32 36.79
C SER A 197 20.79 10.64 36.23
N GLU A 198 19.91 11.62 36.14
CA GLU A 198 20.11 12.97 35.63
C GLU A 198 21.15 13.73 36.47
N PRO A 199 22.18 14.37 35.87
CA PRO A 199 22.99 15.35 36.57
C PRO A 199 22.28 16.71 36.55
N GLU A 200 22.07 17.27 37.75
CA GLU A 200 21.71 18.68 37.92
C GLU A 200 22.82 19.59 37.36
N ARG A 201 22.49 20.44 36.36
CA ARG A 201 23.06 21.80 36.27
C ARG A 201 22.40 22.73 35.25
N GLY A 202 21.85 23.84 35.78
CA GLY A 202 22.10 25.22 35.34
C GLY A 202 21.47 25.74 34.02
N PRO A 203 20.98 27.00 33.98
CA PRO A 203 20.40 27.58 32.77
C PRO A 203 21.51 28.05 31.82
N SER A 204 21.60 27.45 30.63
CA SER A 204 22.36 28.01 29.51
C SER A 204 21.41 28.70 28.53
N LEU A 205 21.59 30.01 28.39
CA LEU A 205 21.06 30.83 27.31
C LEU A 205 21.77 30.43 25.99
N GLU A 206 21.28 29.40 25.31
CA GLU A 206 21.65 29.16 23.91
C GLU A 206 20.76 30.01 23.00
N GLN A 207 21.39 30.82 22.14
CA GLN A 207 20.73 31.58 21.08
C GLN A 207 20.12 30.59 20.07
N ASP A 208 18.86 30.21 20.27
CA ASP A 208 18.21 29.16 19.50
C ASP A 208 17.88 29.60 18.07
N THR A 209 18.68 29.12 17.11
CA THR A 209 18.50 29.33 15.65
C THR A 209 17.45 28.41 15.04
N PHE A 210 16.79 27.56 15.83
CA PHE A 210 15.87 26.52 15.35
C PHE A 210 14.78 27.04 14.41
N CYS A 211 14.23 28.23 14.68
CA CYS A 211 13.15 28.80 13.87
C CYS A 211 13.64 29.58 12.64
N GLN A 212 14.95 29.71 12.40
CA GLN A 212 15.47 30.36 11.20
C GLN A 212 15.13 29.54 9.95
N GLY A 213 14.47 30.18 8.96
CA GLY A 213 14.06 29.54 7.71
C GLY A 213 12.85 28.60 7.82
N LYS A 214 12.26 28.43 9.00
CA LYS A 214 11.02 27.66 9.19
C LYS A 214 9.79 28.54 8.98
N ALA A 215 8.73 27.95 8.44
CA ALA A 215 7.42 28.60 8.38
C ALA A 215 6.86 28.82 9.79
N ASN A 216 5.91 29.74 9.92
CA ASN A 216 5.21 29.92 11.19
C ASN A 216 4.41 28.64 11.51
N GLY A 217 4.52 28.13 12.73
CA GLY A 217 3.82 26.91 13.12
C GLY A 217 4.42 26.18 14.32
N LEU A 218 3.85 25.01 14.61
CA LEU A 218 4.25 24.16 15.74
C LEU A 218 5.16 23.01 15.26
N TYR A 219 6.25 22.80 15.99
CA TYR A 219 7.30 21.85 15.69
C TYR A 219 7.60 21.00 16.93
N PRO A 220 7.92 19.70 16.75
CA PRO A 220 8.28 18.85 17.87
C PRO A 220 9.56 19.37 18.54
N ASN A 221 9.60 19.37 19.86
CA ASN A 221 10.82 19.64 20.60
C ASN A 221 11.68 18.36 20.61
N PRO A 222 12.89 18.36 20.00
CA PRO A 222 13.75 17.18 19.95
C PRO A 222 14.32 16.78 21.31
N ARG A 223 14.27 17.67 22.31
CA ARG A 223 14.81 17.44 23.66
C ARG A 223 13.76 16.94 24.65
N ASP A 224 12.47 17.17 24.40
CA ASP A 224 11.38 16.82 25.32
C ASP A 224 10.06 16.59 24.57
N GLN A 225 9.56 15.37 24.59
CA GLN A 225 8.31 14.98 23.91
C GLN A 225 7.06 15.60 24.53
N SER A 226 7.14 16.06 25.78
CA SER A 226 6.05 16.76 26.49
C SER A 226 6.05 18.27 26.24
N SER A 227 6.91 18.77 25.34
CA SER A 227 6.89 20.16 24.88
C SER A 227 7.06 20.26 23.37
N TYR A 228 6.87 21.48 22.86
CA TYR A 228 6.96 21.80 21.45
C TYR A 228 7.48 23.21 21.24
N TYR A 229 8.00 23.46 20.04
CA TYR A 229 8.46 24.77 19.61
C TYR A 229 7.41 25.43 18.73
N SER A 230 7.03 26.65 19.09
CA SER A 230 6.23 27.55 18.26
C SER A 230 7.17 28.55 17.58
N CYS A 231 7.22 28.49 16.25
CA CYS A 231 7.98 29.45 15.45
C CYS A 231 7.05 30.55 14.97
N VAL A 232 7.36 31.81 15.29
CA VAL A 232 6.62 32.99 14.80
C VAL A 232 7.63 34.06 14.37
N GLY A 233 7.65 34.38 13.08
CA GLY A 233 8.54 35.40 12.52
C GLY A 233 10.02 35.08 12.70
N GLY A 234 10.39 33.79 12.62
CA GLY A 234 11.75 33.30 12.84
C GLY A 234 12.19 33.23 14.31
N ARG A 235 11.31 33.56 15.26
CA ARG A 235 11.58 33.47 16.71
C ARG A 235 11.02 32.17 17.29
N LEU A 236 11.79 31.54 18.17
CA LEU A 236 11.41 30.32 18.89
C LEU A 236 10.70 30.66 20.20
N PHE A 237 9.58 30.00 20.44
CA PHE A 237 8.87 29.97 21.72
C PHE A 237 8.65 28.53 22.12
N GLN A 238 9.22 28.09 23.25
CA GLN A 238 8.95 26.75 23.78
C GLN A 238 7.67 26.77 24.62
N GLN A 239 6.82 25.77 24.42
CA GLN A 239 5.60 25.57 25.20
C GLN A 239 5.47 24.11 25.62
N SER A 240 4.93 23.88 26.82
CA SER A 240 4.65 22.54 27.32
C SER A 240 3.26 22.07 26.92
N CYS A 241 3.12 20.79 26.66
CA CYS A 241 1.82 20.14 26.57
C CYS A 241 1.13 20.11 27.94
N PRO A 242 -0.22 20.00 27.97
CA PRO A 242 -0.94 19.66 29.19
C PRO A 242 -0.38 18.40 29.85
N ARG A 243 -0.49 18.29 31.17
CA ARG A 243 0.05 17.16 31.94
C ARG A 243 -0.37 15.82 31.31
N SER A 244 0.61 14.94 31.15
CA SER A 244 0.47 13.59 30.59
C SER A 244 0.22 13.51 29.07
N LEU A 245 0.30 14.62 28.33
CA LEU A 245 0.23 14.62 26.86
C LEU A 245 1.62 14.84 26.23
N VAL A 246 1.79 14.29 25.03
CA VAL A 246 2.99 14.47 24.18
C VAL A 246 2.63 15.20 22.90
N PHE A 247 3.56 15.95 22.33
CA PHE A 247 3.33 16.67 21.09
C PHE A 247 3.37 15.72 19.88
N SER A 248 2.29 15.68 19.11
CA SER A 248 2.22 14.93 17.86
C SER A 248 2.38 15.84 16.64
N SER A 249 3.36 15.48 15.80
CA SER A 249 3.63 16.16 14.54
C SER A 249 2.53 15.97 13.49
N SER A 250 1.70 14.93 13.60
CA SER A 250 0.62 14.62 12.65
C SER A 250 -0.55 15.59 12.76
N CYS A 251 -0.97 15.92 13.98
CA CYS A 251 -2.05 16.86 14.25
C CYS A 251 -1.57 18.28 14.60
N LYS A 252 -0.26 18.46 14.80
CA LYS A 252 0.32 19.70 15.37
C LYS A 252 -0.33 20.05 16.71
N CYS A 253 -0.53 19.04 17.55
CA CYS A 253 -1.30 19.15 18.79
C CYS A 253 -0.72 18.24 19.88
N CYS A 254 -1.08 18.50 21.14
CA CYS A 254 -0.74 17.62 22.25
C CYS A 254 -1.80 16.52 22.36
N THR A 255 -1.37 15.26 22.36
CA THR A 255 -2.23 14.07 22.42
C THR A 255 -1.61 13.03 23.32
N TRP A 256 -2.36 11.98 23.65
CA TRP A 256 -1.85 10.81 24.35
C TRP A 256 -0.79 10.10 23.51
N SER A 257 0.24 9.56 24.18
CA SER A 257 1.32 8.79 23.56
C SER A 257 0.82 7.50 22.93
#